data_AF-A0A358Y2W0-F1
#
_entry.id   AF-A0A358Y2W0-F1
#
_cell.length_a   1.000
_cell.length_b   1.000
_cell.length_c   1.000
_cell.angle_alpha   90.00
_cell.angle_beta   90.00
_cell.angle_gamma   90.00
#
_symmetry.space_group_name_H-M   'P 1'
#
loop_
_entity.id
_entity.type
_entity.pdbx_description
1 polymer ?
#
loop_
_entity_poly.entity_id
_entity_poly.type
_entity_poly.pdbx_seq_one_letter_code
_entity_poly.pdbx_strand_id
1 'polypeptide(L)'
;MNKRFQLKYSLLLFKLLLFLGFIYLFQDKVISHGVSYEITRIHYTYLLVLLPLIFFNWYLEYLKWKIITDVNKLTDTRINQNAFFAGMLGSFLTPSIAGNFLGRIWYYPTALRWKISIHSSLANFSQTLVAICIGFLFLVTSPQQ
;
A
#
# COMPACT_ATOMS: atom_id res chain seq x y z
N MET A 1 -30.56 -17.60 -14.97
CA MET A 1 -29.19 -17.15 -14.65
C MET A 1 -29.27 -15.87 -13.82
N ASN A 2 -28.69 -15.84 -12.61
CA ASN A 2 -28.96 -14.81 -11.60
C ASN A 2 -28.38 -13.43 -12.01
N LYS A 3 -29.19 -12.36 -12.06
CA LYS A 3 -28.76 -11.01 -12.50
C LYS A 3 -27.55 -10.47 -11.71
N ARG A 4 -27.44 -10.81 -10.42
CA ARG A 4 -26.27 -10.45 -9.58
C ARG A 4 -24.98 -11.15 -10.00
N PHE A 5 -25.09 -12.35 -10.57
CA PHE A 5 -23.95 -13.10 -11.08
C PHE A 5 -23.46 -12.48 -12.39
N GLN A 6 -24.37 -12.21 -13.32
CA GLN A 6 -24.06 -11.54 -14.60
C GLN A 6 -23.37 -10.17 -14.41
N LEU A 7 -23.84 -9.37 -13.45
CA LEU A 7 -23.22 -8.08 -13.14
C LEU A 7 -21.78 -8.22 -12.63
N LYS A 8 -21.49 -9.20 -11.76
CA LYS A 8 -20.12 -9.45 -11.25
C LYS A 8 -19.15 -9.85 -12.37
N TYR A 9 -19.58 -10.70 -13.29
CA TYR A 9 -18.75 -11.13 -14.43
C TYR A 9 -18.51 -9.98 -15.40
N SER A 10 -19.55 -9.18 -15.70
CA SER A 10 -19.41 -7.98 -16.52
C SER A 10 -18.41 -6.97 -15.91
N LEU A 11 -18.46 -6.75 -14.59
CA LEU A 11 -17.51 -5.89 -13.89
C LEU A 11 -16.08 -6.46 -13.88
N LEU A 12 -15.94 -7.78 -13.76
CA LEU A 12 -14.63 -8.45 -13.81
C LEU A 12 -14.03 -8.34 -15.21
N LEU A 13 -14.83 -8.59 -16.26
CA LEU A 13 -14.45 -8.42 -17.65
C LEU A 13 -14.03 -6.97 -17.94
N PHE A 14 -14.79 -6.00 -17.46
CA PHE A 14 -14.48 -4.57 -17.62
C PHE A 14 -13.15 -4.19 -16.97
N LYS A 15 -12.88 -4.66 -15.73
CA LYS A 15 -11.58 -4.45 -15.07
C LYS A 15 -10.42 -5.07 -15.86
N LEU A 16 -10.65 -6.26 -16.43
CA LEU A 16 -9.66 -6.98 -17.21
C LEU A 16 -9.37 -6.27 -18.55
N LEU A 17 -10.40 -5.74 -19.20
CA LEU A 17 -10.27 -4.91 -20.40
C LEU A 17 -9.54 -3.59 -20.12
N LEU A 18 -9.86 -2.90 -19.01
CA LEU A 18 -9.13 -1.71 -18.60
C LEU A 18 -7.65 -2.01 -18.33
N PHE A 19 -7.36 -3.14 -17.68
CA PHE A 19 -5.99 -3.55 -17.40
C PHE A 19 -5.22 -3.88 -18.68
N LEU A 20 -5.83 -4.61 -19.62
CA LEU A 20 -5.24 -4.89 -20.94
C LEU A 20 -5.05 -3.61 -21.77
N GLY A 21 -6.02 -2.70 -21.77
CA GLY A 21 -5.92 -1.41 -22.42
C GLY A 21 -4.82 -0.54 -21.82
N PHE A 22 -4.66 -0.55 -20.50
CA PHE A 22 -3.53 0.09 -19.82
C PHE A 22 -2.20 -0.52 -20.26
N ILE A 23 -2.06 -1.86 -20.29
CA ILE A 23 -0.84 -2.53 -20.77
C ILE A 23 -0.53 -2.13 -22.21
N TYR A 24 -1.53 -2.11 -23.09
CA TYR A 24 -1.36 -1.73 -24.48
C TYR A 24 -0.84 -0.29 -24.62
N LEU A 25 -1.49 0.67 -23.94
CA LEU A 25 -1.06 2.08 -23.94
C LEU A 25 0.30 2.27 -23.27
N PHE A 26 0.58 1.50 -22.23
CA PHE A 26 1.85 1.53 -21.51
C PHE A 26 2.98 0.99 -22.36
N GLN A 27 2.78 -0.14 -23.06
CA GLN A 27 3.72 -0.70 -24.01
C GLN A 27 3.98 0.27 -25.16
N ASP A 28 2.94 0.86 -25.75
CA ASP A 28 3.09 1.83 -26.83
C ASP A 28 3.92 3.05 -26.37
N LYS A 29 3.66 3.59 -25.18
CA LYS A 29 4.45 4.71 -24.61
C LYS A 29 5.88 4.32 -24.23
N VAL A 30 6.10 3.14 -23.66
CA VAL A 30 7.43 2.66 -23.23
C VAL A 30 8.30 2.28 -24.42
N ILE A 31 7.73 1.61 -25.43
CA ILE A 31 8.42 1.19 -26.65
C ILE A 31 8.66 2.39 -27.56
N SER A 32 7.71 3.32 -27.71
CA SER A 32 7.89 4.54 -28.52
C SER A 32 8.93 5.50 -27.96
N HIS A 33 9.13 5.55 -26.64
CA HIS A 33 10.18 6.37 -26.01
C HIS A 33 11.54 5.66 -25.94
N GLY A 34 11.70 4.48 -26.57
CA GLY A 34 12.98 3.80 -26.65
C GLY A 34 13.59 3.43 -25.30
N VAL A 35 12.75 3.24 -24.26
CA VAL A 35 13.21 2.87 -22.92
C VAL A 35 13.65 1.40 -22.97
N SER A 36 14.89 1.16 -23.36
CA SER A 36 15.52 -0.14 -23.16
C SER A 36 15.82 -0.29 -21.67
N TYR A 37 15.17 -1.25 -21.01
CA TYR A 37 15.52 -1.63 -19.65
C TYR A 37 16.80 -2.45 -19.66
N GLU A 38 17.89 -1.82 -20.08
CA GLU A 38 19.21 -2.35 -19.84
C GLU A 38 19.51 -2.18 -18.35
N ILE A 39 19.26 -3.24 -17.57
CA ILE A 39 19.84 -3.39 -16.22
C ILE A 39 21.34 -3.65 -16.42
N THR A 40 22.06 -2.68 -16.99
CA THR A 40 23.47 -2.81 -17.32
C THR A 40 24.35 -2.39 -16.16
N ARG A 41 23.85 -1.54 -15.25
CA ARG A 41 24.60 -1.09 -14.06
C ARG A 41 23.70 -0.88 -12.85
N ILE A 42 23.98 -1.63 -11.78
CA ILE A 42 23.41 -1.36 -10.45
C ILE A 42 24.24 -0.26 -9.81
N HIS A 43 23.61 0.88 -9.53
CA HIS A 43 24.22 1.96 -8.78
C HIS A 43 24.17 1.67 -7.28
N TYR A 44 25.23 1.07 -6.75
CA TYR A 44 25.33 0.69 -5.34
C TYR A 44 25.14 1.86 -4.35
N THR A 45 25.45 3.09 -4.77
CA THR A 45 25.17 4.31 -3.99
C THR A 45 23.68 4.51 -3.74
N TYR A 46 22.83 4.36 -4.75
CA TYR A 46 21.38 4.45 -4.54
C TYR A 46 20.87 3.30 -3.67
N LEU A 47 21.40 2.09 -3.86
CA LEU A 47 21.04 0.94 -3.02
C LEU A 47 21.37 1.21 -1.53
N LEU A 48 22.54 1.79 -1.27
CA LEU A 48 23.00 2.12 0.08
C LEU A 48 22.12 3.19 0.76
N VAL A 49 21.57 4.13 -0.01
CA VAL A 49 20.62 5.13 0.51
C VAL A 49 19.22 4.55 0.71
N LEU A 50 18.78 3.69 -0.20
CA LEU A 50 17.41 3.16 -0.24
C LEU A 50 17.17 2.13 0.88
N LEU A 51 18.19 1.37 1.24
CA LEU A 51 18.10 0.30 2.23
C LEU A 51 17.77 0.83 3.65
N PRO A 52 18.43 1.87 4.18
CA PRO A 52 17.99 2.57 5.40
C PRO A 52 16.60 3.19 5.27
N LEU A 53 16.25 3.73 4.09
CA LEU A 53 14.96 4.37 3.85
C LEU A 53 13.79 3.38 3.97
N ILE A 54 13.99 2.13 3.54
CA ILE A 54 13.02 1.03 3.72
C ILE A 54 12.79 0.77 5.22
N PHE A 55 13.87 0.61 5.99
CA PHE A 55 13.76 0.36 7.43
C PHE A 55 13.15 1.54 8.17
N PHE A 56 13.51 2.77 7.79
CA PHE A 56 12.93 3.97 8.32
C PHE A 56 11.42 4.03 8.04
N ASN A 57 10.99 3.70 6.82
CA ASN A 57 9.58 3.61 6.48
C ASN A 57 8.83 2.55 7.31
N TRP A 58 9.42 1.37 7.53
CA TRP A 58 8.82 0.34 8.39
C TRP A 58 8.74 0.77 9.85
N TYR A 59 9.72 1.53 10.33
CA TYR A 59 9.69 2.11 11.67
C TYR A 59 8.55 3.13 11.82
N LEU A 60 8.33 4.00 10.84
CA LEU A 60 7.18 4.91 10.83
C LEU A 60 5.84 4.15 10.81
N GLU A 61 5.75 3.06 10.04
CA GLU A 61 4.59 2.19 10.01
C GLU A 61 4.33 1.55 11.40
N TYR A 62 5.39 1.18 12.12
CA TYR A 62 5.30 0.68 13.49
C TYR A 62 4.81 1.76 14.46
N LEU A 63 5.33 2.98 14.39
CA LEU A 63 4.85 4.09 15.23
C LEU A 63 3.37 4.39 15.00
N LYS A 64 2.93 4.41 13.74
CA LYS A 64 1.52 4.56 13.36
C LYS A 64 0.67 3.45 13.98
N TRP A 65 1.15 2.20 13.93
CA TRP A 65 0.46 1.08 14.55
C TRP A 65 0.38 1.19 16.07
N LYS A 66 1.46 1.64 16.73
CA LYS A 66 1.47 1.88 18.18
C LYS A 66 0.40 2.90 18.60
N ILE A 67 0.28 4.00 17.86
CA ILE A 67 -0.78 5.00 18.10
C ILE A 67 -2.17 4.37 17.98
N ILE A 68 -2.40 3.52 16.98
CA ILE A 68 -3.67 2.81 16.82
C ILE A 68 -3.93 1.90 18.03
N THR A 69 -2.94 1.14 18.48
CA THR A 69 -3.11 0.25 19.63
C THR A 69 -3.39 1.01 20.92
N ASP A 70 -2.73 2.15 21.11
CA ASP A 70 -2.90 3.02 22.28
C ASP A 70 -4.30 3.64 22.31
N VAL A 71 -4.79 4.19 21.18
CA VAL A 71 -6.14 4.75 21.05
C VAL A 71 -7.24 3.72 21.31
N ASN A 72 -6.99 2.46 20.94
CA ASN A 72 -7.93 1.36 21.17
C ASN A 72 -7.73 0.66 22.54
N LYS A 73 -6.86 1.19 23.41
CA LYS A 73 -6.54 0.66 24.74
C LYS A 73 -6.12 -0.82 24.71
N LEU A 74 -5.37 -1.21 23.69
CA LEU A 74 -4.86 -2.57 23.53
C LEU A 74 -3.57 -2.72 24.36
N THR A 75 -3.68 -3.33 25.54
CA THR A 75 -2.62 -3.36 26.55
C THR A 75 -1.54 -4.42 26.33
N ASP A 76 -1.82 -5.46 25.54
CA ASP A 76 -0.85 -6.54 25.30
C ASP A 76 0.15 -6.16 24.21
N THR A 77 1.33 -5.73 24.64
CA THR A 77 2.41 -5.30 23.74
C THR A 77 2.91 -6.42 22.83
N ARG A 78 2.90 -7.68 23.29
CA ARG A 78 3.39 -8.82 22.50
C ARG A 78 2.39 -9.17 21.39
N ILE A 79 1.10 -9.17 21.71
CA ILE A 79 0.04 -9.32 20.72
C ILE A 79 0.10 -8.18 19.70
N ASN A 80 0.27 -6.94 20.17
CA ASN A 80 0.38 -5.77 19.29
C ASN A 80 1.56 -5.88 18.31
N GLN A 81 2.72 -6.33 18.77
CA GLN A 81 3.91 -6.55 17.92
C GLN A 81 3.69 -7.70 16.93
N ASN A 82 3.14 -8.83 17.37
CA ASN A 82 2.85 -9.96 16.48
C ASN A 82 1.82 -9.58 15.41
N ALA A 83 0.79 -8.81 15.78
CA ALA A 83 -0.21 -8.29 14.86
C ALA A 83 0.41 -7.34 13.82
N PHE A 84 1.38 -6.51 14.22
CA PHE A 84 2.13 -5.64 13.31
C PHE A 84 2.86 -6.44 12.23
N PHE A 85 3.68 -7.40 12.64
CA PHE A 85 4.44 -8.24 11.71
C PHE A 85 3.53 -9.08 10.83
N ALA A 86 2.45 -9.63 11.37
CA ALA A 86 1.45 -10.35 10.57
C ALA A 86 0.77 -9.44 9.55
N GLY A 87 0.47 -8.18 9.88
CA GLY A 87 0.00 -7.19 8.92
C GLY A 87 1.00 -6.92 7.80
N MET A 88 2.27 -6.73 8.16
CA MET A 88 3.35 -6.49 7.20
C MET A 88 3.53 -7.68 6.24
N LEU A 89 3.59 -8.91 6.77
CA LEU A 89 3.65 -10.14 5.99
C LEU A 89 2.39 -10.34 5.14
N GLY A 90 1.22 -10.04 5.69
CA GLY A 90 -0.03 -10.04 4.95
C GLY A 90 0.02 -9.11 3.74
N SER A 91 0.54 -7.89 3.90
CA SER A 91 0.73 -6.94 2.80
C SER A 91 1.72 -7.39 1.73
N PHE A 92 2.69 -8.25 2.06
CA PHE A 92 3.59 -8.84 1.07
C PHE A 92 2.90 -9.93 0.25
N LEU A 93 2.08 -10.75 0.88
CA LEU A 93 1.42 -11.91 0.26
C LEU A 93 0.11 -11.55 -0.44
N THR A 94 -0.57 -10.50 0.01
CA THR A 94 -1.87 -10.07 -0.48
C THR A 94 -1.87 -8.57 -0.73
N PRO A 95 -2.72 -8.07 -1.66
CA PRO A 95 -2.76 -6.65 -2.00
C PRO A 95 -2.84 -5.75 -0.76
N SER A 96 -2.04 -4.68 -0.73
CA SER A 96 -1.59 -3.96 0.47
C SER A 96 -2.70 -3.59 1.46
N ILE A 97 -3.90 -3.25 0.98
CA ILE A 97 -5.07 -2.89 1.81
C ILE A 97 -5.66 -4.13 2.49
N ALA A 98 -5.83 -5.23 1.77
CA ALA A 98 -6.35 -6.47 2.32
C ALA A 98 -5.33 -7.12 3.25
N GLY A 99 -4.06 -7.15 2.85
CA GLY A 99 -3.01 -7.81 3.61
C GLY A 99 -2.69 -7.18 4.95
N ASN A 100 -2.57 -5.85 4.99
CA ASN A 100 -2.25 -5.12 6.23
C ASN A 100 -3.37 -5.32 7.27
N PHE A 101 -4.60 -5.40 6.78
CA PHE A 101 -5.80 -5.57 7.55
C PHE A 101 -6.01 -7.00 8.05
N LEU A 102 -6.00 -7.98 7.14
CA LEU A 102 -6.22 -9.39 7.43
C LEU A 102 -5.20 -9.93 8.43
N GLY A 103 -3.92 -9.56 8.26
CA GLY A 103 -2.86 -9.98 9.17
C GLY A 103 -3.04 -9.45 10.59
N ARG A 104 -3.41 -8.17 10.75
CA ARG A 104 -3.58 -7.53 12.06
C ARG A 104 -4.83 -8.02 12.81
N ILE A 105 -5.93 -8.23 12.09
CA ILE A 105 -7.24 -8.52 12.67
C ILE A 105 -7.35 -9.92 13.27
N TRP A 106 -6.56 -10.88 12.76
CA TRP A 106 -6.55 -12.25 13.27
C TRP A 106 -6.20 -12.33 14.76
N TYR A 107 -5.41 -11.37 15.25
CA TYR A 107 -4.94 -11.32 16.63
C TYR A 107 -5.94 -10.71 17.63
N TYR A 108 -7.06 -10.14 17.17
CA TYR A 108 -8.00 -9.42 18.03
C TYR A 108 -9.41 -10.04 18.03
N PRO A 109 -10.15 -9.90 19.15
CA PRO A 109 -11.53 -10.40 19.26
C PRO A 109 -12.48 -9.65 18.34
N THR A 110 -13.51 -10.33 17.84
CA THR A 110 -14.44 -9.84 16.80
C THR A 110 -15.04 -8.47 17.10
N ALA A 111 -15.31 -8.16 18.37
CA ALA A 111 -15.84 -6.87 18.81
C ALA A 111 -14.91 -5.67 18.53
N LEU A 112 -13.59 -5.88 18.50
CA LEU A 112 -12.59 -4.83 18.30
C LEU A 112 -12.10 -4.76 16.85
N ARG A 113 -12.29 -5.84 16.06
CA ARG A 113 -11.82 -5.95 14.68
C ARG A 113 -12.22 -4.74 13.84
N TRP A 114 -13.50 -4.37 13.85
CA TRP A 114 -14.04 -3.23 13.10
C TRP A 114 -13.46 -1.87 13.54
N LYS A 115 -13.18 -1.66 14.83
CA LYS A 115 -12.58 -0.39 15.30
C LYS A 115 -11.14 -0.26 14.82
N ILE A 116 -10.36 -1.32 14.99
CA ILE A 116 -8.95 -1.40 14.55
C ILE A 116 -8.84 -1.21 13.03
N SER A 117 -9.80 -1.79 12.30
CA SER A 117 -9.99 -1.68 10.85
C SER A 117 -10.15 -0.24 10.37
N ILE A 118 -11.05 0.52 10.99
CA ILE A 118 -11.30 1.92 10.63
C ILE A 118 -10.08 2.77 10.96
N HIS A 119 -9.53 2.64 12.18
CA HIS A 119 -8.37 3.43 12.60
C HIS A 119 -7.16 3.18 11.71
N SER A 120 -6.93 1.92 11.30
CA SER A 120 -5.87 1.58 10.34
C SER A 120 -6.11 2.20 8.96
N SER A 121 -7.36 2.16 8.48
CA SER A 121 -7.72 2.79 7.20
C SER A 121 -7.52 4.31 7.26
N LEU A 122 -7.98 4.96 8.32
CA LEU A 122 -7.84 6.40 8.52
C LEU A 122 -6.36 6.81 8.53
N ALA A 123 -5.52 6.07 9.26
CA ALA A 123 -4.09 6.35 9.32
C ALA A 123 -3.41 6.19 7.94
N ASN A 124 -3.82 5.21 7.13
CA ASN A 124 -3.36 5.07 5.75
C ASN A 124 -3.86 6.20 4.84
N PHE A 125 -5.10 6.66 5.01
CA PHE A 125 -5.61 7.82 4.28
C PHE A 125 -4.83 9.09 4.62
N SER A 126 -4.51 9.33 5.90
CA SER A 126 -3.68 10.45 6.32
C SER A 126 -2.31 10.41 5.65
N GLN A 127 -1.67 9.24 5.59
CA GLN A 127 -0.39 9.07 4.90
C GLN A 127 -0.50 9.41 3.40
N THR A 128 -1.52 8.92 2.71
CA THR A 128 -1.76 9.21 1.30
C THR A 128 -2.02 10.70 1.07
N LEU A 129 -2.80 11.34 1.94
CA LEU A 129 -3.08 12.78 1.85
C LEU A 129 -1.80 13.59 1.99
N VAL A 130 -0.96 13.27 2.97
CA VAL A 130 0.36 13.92 3.14
C VAL A 130 1.22 13.73 1.89
N ALA A 131 1.27 12.52 1.32
CA ALA A 131 2.03 12.26 0.10
C ALA A 131 1.53 13.09 -1.09
N ILE A 132 0.20 13.21 -1.27
CA ILE A 132 -0.40 14.04 -2.31
C ILE A 132 -0.06 15.52 -2.10
N CYS A 133 -0.17 16.04 -0.87
CA CYS A 133 0.15 17.43 -0.56
C CYS A 133 1.63 17.75 -0.84
N ILE A 134 2.55 16.87 -0.44
CA ILE A 134 3.98 17.04 -0.71
C ILE A 134 4.25 16.97 -2.22
N GLY A 135 3.65 16.01 -2.92
CA GLY A 135 3.79 15.89 -4.38
C GLY A 135 3.26 17.13 -5.12
N PHE A 136 2.11 17.66 -4.69
CA PHE A 136 1.54 18.88 -5.26
C PHE A 136 2.42 20.10 -4.99
N LEU A 137 2.93 20.25 -3.76
CA LEU A 137 3.84 21.33 -3.42
C LEU A 137 5.12 21.28 -4.27
N PHE A 138 5.68 20.08 -4.46
CA PHE A 138 6.83 19.89 -5.34
C PHE A 138 6.53 20.33 -6.78
N LEU A 139 5.40 19.92 -7.36
CA LEU A 139 4.99 20.31 -8.71
C LEU A 139 4.83 21.83 -8.89
N VAL A 140 4.33 22.53 -7.88
CA VAL A 140 4.18 24.00 -7.92
C VAL A 140 5.54 24.69 -7.83
N THR A 141 6.47 24.14 -7.03
CA THR A 141 7.80 24.73 -6.84
C THR A 141 8.83 24.33 -7.89
N SER A 142 8.61 23.23 -8.60
CA SER A 142 9.53 22.75 -9.62
C SER A 142 9.52 23.72 -10.80
N PRO A 143 10.69 24.25 -11.22
CA PRO A 143 10.76 25.05 -12.44
C PRO A 143 10.27 24.19 -13.61
N GLN A 144 9.32 24.72 -14.38
CA GLN A 144 8.88 24.08 -15.63
C GLN A 144 10.08 24.10 -16.59
N GLN A 145 10.74 22.93 -16.74
CA GLN A 145 11.72 22.67 -17.79
C GLN A 145 11.02 22.06 -19.00
#